data_AF-A0A942A2M5-F1
#
_entry.id   AF-A0A942A2M5-F1
#
_cell.length_a   1.000
_cell.length_b   1.000
_cell.length_c   1.000
_cell.angle_alpha   90.00
_cell.angle_beta   90.00
_cell.angle_gamma   90.00
#
_symmetry.space_group_name_H-M   'P 1'
#
loop_
_entity.id
_entity.type
_entity.pdbx_description
1 polymer ?
#
loop_
_entity_poly.entity_id
_entity_poly.type
_entity_poly.pdbx_seq_one_letter_code
_entity_poly.pdbx_strand_id
1 'polypeptide(L)'
;MPYELPSQFKDIAREYPDVCKVFENLGTQCHEAGPLDEKTRRLVKLGISIGTGSEGAVHSAVRNALKTGVSKRRNSARRYTCYHDNRITKCISSDDVD
;
A
#
# COMPACT_ATOMS: atom_id res chain seq x y z
N MET A 1 -12.95 8.08 2.66
CA MET A 1 -12.04 9.02 3.32
C MET A 1 -10.90 9.36 2.38
N PRO A 2 -10.61 10.64 2.13
CA PRO A 2 -9.42 11.04 1.39
C PRO A 2 -8.20 10.78 2.29
N TYR A 3 -7.31 9.90 1.86
CA TYR A 3 -6.05 9.67 2.56
C TYR A 3 -5.08 10.78 2.19
N GLU A 4 -4.65 11.52 3.20
CA GLU A 4 -3.65 12.56 3.03
C GLU A 4 -2.25 11.94 3.03
N LEU A 5 -1.40 12.37 2.09
CA LEU A 5 -0.02 11.87 2.03
C LEU A 5 0.73 12.24 3.33
N PRO A 6 1.59 11.34 3.86
CA PRO A 6 2.40 11.65 5.02
C PRO A 6 3.20 12.94 4.81
N SER A 7 3.36 13.75 5.85
CA SER A 7 4.05 15.04 5.78
C SER A 7 5.45 14.90 5.19
N GLN A 8 6.19 13.85 5.56
CA GLN A 8 7.53 13.58 5.07
C GLN A 8 7.57 13.37 3.55
N PHE A 9 6.55 12.69 3.00
CA PHE A 9 6.45 12.50 1.55
C PHE A 9 6.11 13.81 0.84
N LYS A 10 5.28 14.68 1.45
CA LYS A 10 4.98 16.01 0.90
C LYS A 10 6.22 16.89 0.83
N ASP A 11 7.10 16.80 1.83
CA ASP A 11 8.35 17.57 1.84
C ASP A 11 9.32 17.07 0.76
N ILE A 12 9.48 15.75 0.61
CA ILE A 12 10.27 15.15 -0.47
C ILE A 12 9.71 15.56 -1.85
N ALA A 13 8.39 15.53 -2.02
CA ALA A 13 7.75 15.93 -3.27
C ALA A 13 7.95 17.42 -3.60
N ARG A 14 8.08 18.28 -2.57
CA ARG A 14 8.38 19.71 -2.74
C ARG A 14 9.84 19.95 -3.10
N GLU A 15 10.75 19.22 -2.47
CA GLU A 15 12.21 19.39 -2.65
C GLU A 15 12.71 18.75 -3.95
N TYR A 16 12.13 17.61 -4.35
CA TYR A 16 12.55 16.83 -5.52
C TYR A 16 11.38 16.50 -6.48
N PRO A 17 10.70 17.51 -7.06
CA PRO A 17 9.51 17.30 -7.87
C PRO A 17 9.77 16.46 -9.13
N ASP A 18 10.92 16.66 -9.79
CA ASP A 18 11.28 15.91 -11.00
C ASP A 18 11.52 14.43 -10.71
N VAL A 19 12.13 14.11 -9.57
CA VAL A 19 12.36 12.72 -9.13
C VAL A 19 11.03 12.03 -8.87
N CYS A 20 10.12 12.69 -8.14
CA CYS A 20 8.78 12.17 -7.90
C CYS A 20 8.02 11.93 -9.20
N LYS A 21 8.09 12.87 -10.16
CA LYS A 21 7.45 12.73 -11.47
C LYS A 21 7.98 11.52 -12.25
N VAL A 22 9.29 11.32 -12.28
CA VAL A 22 9.91 10.17 -12.96
C VAL A 22 9.54 8.87 -12.25
N PHE A 23 9.51 8.86 -10.92
CA PHE A 23 9.12 7.70 -10.13
C PHE A 23 7.66 7.30 -10.36
N GLU A 24 6.74 8.28 -10.41
CA GLU A 24 5.34 8.04 -10.76
C GLU A 24 5.20 7.49 -12.18
N ASN A 25 5.91 8.08 -13.15
CA ASN A 25 5.90 7.61 -14.52
C ASN A 25 6.40 6.16 -14.64
N LEU A 26 7.48 5.80 -13.92
CA LEU A 26 7.95 4.42 -13.82
C LEU A 26 6.85 3.49 -13.29
N GLY A 27 6.14 3.91 -12.24
CA GLY A 27 5.02 3.17 -11.69
C GLY A 27 3.90 2.92 -12.70
N THR A 28 3.56 3.93 -13.49
CA THR A 28 2.57 3.84 -14.58
C THR A 28 3.02 2.86 -15.67
N GLN A 29 4.26 2.98 -16.15
CA GLN A 29 4.80 2.08 -17.17
C GLN A 29 4.81 0.62 -16.69
N CYS A 30 5.18 0.36 -15.43
CA CYS A 30 5.09 -0.96 -14.80
C CYS A 30 3.65 -1.50 -14.74
N HIS A 31 2.66 -0.62 -14.64
CA HIS A 31 1.24 -1.00 -14.65
C HIS A 31 0.72 -1.32 -16.05
N GLU A 32 1.30 -0.73 -17.10
CA GLU A 32 0.84 -0.86 -18.49
C GLU A 32 1.57 -1.97 -19.26
N ALA A 33 2.83 -2.26 -18.93
CA ALA A 33 3.67 -3.19 -19.68
C ALA A 33 3.30 -4.68 -19.52
N GLY A 34 2.50 -5.04 -18.50
CA GLY A 34 2.27 -6.44 -18.12
C GLY A 34 0.90 -7.01 -18.53
N PRO A 35 0.78 -8.34 -18.70
CA PRO A 35 -0.46 -9.00 -19.12
C PRO A 35 -1.54 -9.05 -18.02
N LEU A 36 -1.23 -8.59 -16.80
CA LEU A 36 -2.11 -8.66 -15.65
C LEU A 36 -3.10 -7.49 -15.64
N ASP A 37 -4.37 -7.79 -15.44
CA ASP A 37 -5.41 -6.77 -15.24
C ASP A 37 -5.21 -6.00 -13.93
N GLU A 38 -5.79 -4.80 -13.83
CA GLU A 38 -5.56 -3.90 -12.70
C GLU A 38 -5.82 -4.57 -11.35
N LYS A 39 -6.93 -5.29 -11.23
CA LYS A 39 -7.34 -5.96 -10.01
C LYS A 39 -6.31 -6.99 -9.56
N THR A 40 -5.82 -7.83 -10.49
CA THR A 40 -4.78 -8.82 -10.18
C THR A 40 -3.49 -8.13 -9.75
N ARG A 41 -3.07 -7.06 -10.43
CA ARG A 41 -1.88 -6.28 -10.02
C ARG A 41 -2.00 -5.73 -8.60
N ARG A 42 -3.16 -5.19 -8.20
CA ARG A 42 -3.37 -4.67 -6.85
C ARG A 42 -3.27 -5.76 -5.78
N LEU A 43 -3.82 -6.95 -6.06
CA LEU A 43 -3.75 -8.10 -5.15
C LEU A 43 -2.32 -8.63 -5.02
N VAL A 44 -1.57 -8.72 -6.12
CA VAL A 44 -0.16 -9.12 -6.09
C VAL A 44 0.67 -8.12 -5.28
N LYS A 45 0.50 -6.80 -5.51
CA LYS A 45 1.17 -5.76 -4.71
C LYS A 45 0.84 -5.89 -3.22
N LEU A 46 -0.41 -6.17 -2.88
CA LEU A 46 -0.81 -6.42 -1.49
C LEU A 46 -0.10 -7.64 -0.91
N GLY A 47 -0.06 -8.76 -1.62
CA GLY A 47 0.67 -9.96 -1.20
C GLY A 47 2.16 -9.71 -0.96
N ILE A 48 2.81 -8.92 -1.83
CA ILE A 48 4.20 -8.51 -1.64
C ILE A 48 4.36 -7.66 -0.36
N SER A 49 3.53 -6.63 -0.19
CA SER A 49 3.57 -5.78 1.02
C SER A 49 3.40 -6.55 2.32
N ILE A 50 2.56 -7.59 2.29
CA ILE A 50 2.35 -8.50 3.40
C ILE A 50 3.61 -9.33 3.66
N GLY A 51 4.16 -9.93 2.60
CA GLY A 51 5.36 -10.77 2.69
C GLY A 51 6.60 -10.01 3.17
N THR A 52 6.66 -8.69 2.92
CA THR A 52 7.74 -7.83 3.41
C THR A 52 7.54 -7.32 4.84
N GLY A 53 6.36 -7.52 5.45
CA GLY A 53 6.07 -7.06 6.81
C GLY A 53 5.97 -5.54 6.97
N SER A 54 5.85 -4.77 5.88
CA SER A 54 5.82 -3.31 5.92
C SER A 54 4.39 -2.79 6.12
N GLU A 55 4.07 -2.31 7.32
CA GLU A 55 2.75 -1.76 7.66
C GLU A 55 2.30 -0.66 6.70
N GLY A 56 3.18 0.32 6.43
CA GLY A 56 2.88 1.41 5.49
C GLY A 56 2.61 0.91 4.07
N ALA A 57 3.33 -0.12 3.61
CA ALA A 57 3.11 -0.73 2.30
C ALA A 57 1.80 -1.52 2.26
N VAL A 58 1.42 -2.20 3.34
CA VAL A 58 0.14 -2.92 3.46
C VAL A 58 -1.02 -1.92 3.45
N HIS A 59 -0.95 -0.86 4.25
CA HIS A 59 -1.99 0.18 4.31
C HIS A 59 -2.19 0.84 2.94
N SER A 60 -1.12 1.22 2.25
CA SER A 60 -1.19 1.78 0.90
C SER A 60 -1.76 0.78 -0.13
N ALA A 61 -1.31 -0.47 -0.08
CA ALA A 61 -1.78 -1.51 -1.01
C ALA A 61 -3.26 -1.84 -0.82
N VAL A 62 -3.74 -1.95 0.43
CA VAL A 62 -5.16 -2.19 0.72
C VAL A 62 -6.03 -1.05 0.18
N ARG A 63 -5.67 0.22 0.47
CA ARG A 63 -6.43 1.37 -0.06
C ARG A 63 -6.53 1.35 -1.58
N ASN A 64 -5.42 1.05 -2.24
CA ASN A 64 -5.37 0.99 -3.70
C ASN A 64 -6.17 -0.20 -4.27
N ALA A 65 -6.19 -1.35 -3.60
CA ALA A 65 -7.02 -2.49 -4.00
C ALA A 65 -8.52 -2.24 -3.79
N LEU A 66 -8.90 -1.51 -2.75
CA LEU A 66 -10.31 -1.15 -2.50
C LEU A 66 -10.85 -0.19 -3.59
N LYS A 67 -10.01 0.70 -4.13
CA LYS A 67 -10.39 1.61 -5.23
C LYS A 67 -10.79 0.86 -6.51
N THR A 68 -10.25 -0.34 -6.74
CA THR A 68 -10.55 -1.16 -7.93
C THR A 68 -11.73 -2.11 -7.71
N GLY A 69 -12.62 -1.81 -6.75
CA GLY A 69 -13.83 -2.60 -6.47
C GLY A 69 -13.57 -3.95 -5.81
N VAL A 70 -12.36 -4.20 -5.27
CA VAL A 70 -12.11 -5.42 -4.49
C VAL A 70 -12.83 -5.29 -3.15
N SER A 71 -13.81 -6.17 -2.90
CA SER A 71 -14.61 -6.11 -1.67
C SER A 71 -13.76 -6.38 -0.43
N LYS A 72 -14.02 -5.62 0.66
CA LYS A 72 -13.39 -5.77 1.98
C LYS A 72 -13.34 -7.23 2.47
N ARG A 73 -14.35 -8.04 2.14
CA ARG A 73 -14.45 -9.46 2.51
C ARG A 73 -13.35 -10.32 1.90
N ARG A 74 -12.92 -10.01 0.67
CA ARG A 74 -11.85 -10.74 -0.03
C ARG A 74 -10.46 -10.23 0.34
N ASN A 75 -10.35 -8.97 0.73
CA ASN A 75 -9.13 -8.36 1.27
C ASN A 75 -9.09 -8.43 2.81
N SER A 76 -9.53 -9.54 3.40
CA SER A 76 -9.51 -9.78 4.85
C SER A 76 -8.09 -10.00 5.40
N ALA A 77 -7.17 -9.14 4.97
CA ALA A 77 -5.86 -8.83 5.53
C ALA A 77 -5.91 -8.32 6.99
N ARG A 78 -6.97 -8.68 7.72
CA ARG A 78 -7.30 -8.32 9.11
C ARG A 78 -6.45 -9.06 10.15
N ARG A 79 -5.48 -9.86 9.71
CA ARG A 79 -4.54 -10.60 10.55
C ARG A 79 -3.21 -10.73 9.82
N TYR A 80 -2.51 -9.62 9.60
CA TYR A 80 -1.08 -9.71 9.38
C TYR A 80 -0.37 -9.26 10.64
N THR A 81 0.13 -10.28 11.33
CA THR A 81 0.97 -10.21 12.51
C THR A 81 2.23 -9.42 12.17
N CYS A 82 2.48 -8.33 12.89
CA CYS A 82 3.76 -7.63 12.86
C CYS A 82 4.82 -8.53 13.51
N TYR A 83 5.72 -9.09 12.71
CA TYR A 83 6.89 -9.82 13.18
C TYR A 83 8.06 -8.84 13.25
N HIS A 84 8.19 -8.14 14.36
CA HIS A 84 9.41 -7.42 14.70
C HIS A 84 9.91 -7.97 16.03
N ASP A 85 11.01 -8.71 15.96
CA ASP A 85 11.90 -8.97 17.11
C ASP A 85 11.28 -9.75 18.29
N ASN A 86 10.64 -10.90 18.01
CA ASN A 86 10.19 -11.89 19.01
C ASN A 86 9.35 -11.34 20.19
N ARG A 87 8.75 -10.15 20.06
CA ARG A 87 7.79 -9.58 21.01
C ARG A 87 6.52 -9.21 20.27
N ILE A 88 5.39 -9.72 20.74
CA ILE A 88 4.06 -9.33 20.27
C ILE A 88 3.80 -7.92 20.80
N THR A 89 4.11 -6.89 20.02
CA THR A 89 3.74 -5.51 20.37
C THR A 89 2.79 -4.93 19.35
N LYS A 90 1.54 -4.81 19.83
CA LYS A 90 0.37 -4.07 19.34
C LYS A 90 -0.27 -4.56 18.04
N CYS A 91 -1.34 -5.34 18.24
CA CYS A 91 -2.39 -5.58 17.26
C CYS A 91 -3.15 -4.27 17.03
N ILE A 92 -2.98 -3.67 15.86
CA ILE A 92 -3.80 -2.53 15.43
C ILE A 92 -5.15 -3.13 15.02
N SER A 93 -6.19 -2.82 15.79
CA SER A 93 -7.54 -3.32 15.59
C SER A 93 -8.15 -2.66 14.35
N SER A 94 -9.31 -3.16 13.90
CA SER A 94 -10.09 -2.54 12.81
C SER A 94 -10.52 -1.10 13.09
N ASP A 95 -10.30 -0.62 14.32
CA ASP A 95 -10.83 0.61 14.88
C ASP A 95 -9.72 1.65 15.10
N ASP A 96 -8.45 1.30 14.81
CA ASP A 96 -7.30 2.20 14.91
C ASP A 96 -6.88 2.79 13.54
N VAL A 97 -7.70 2.61 12.50
CA VAL A 97 -7.61 3.35 11.24
C VAL A 97 -8.58 4.53 11.32
N ASP A 98 -8.33 5.40 12.29
CA ASP A 98 -8.79 6.79 12.30
C ASP A 98 -7.67 7.70 11.77
#